data_AF-A0A2T5PQF3-F1
#
_entry.id   AF-A0A2T5PQF3-F1
#
_cell.length_a   1.000
_cell.length_b   1.000
_cell.length_c   1.000
_cell.angle_alpha   90.00
_cell.angle_beta   90.00
_cell.angle_gamma   90.00
#
_symmetry.space_group_name_H-M   'P 1'
#
loop_
_entity.id
_entity.type
_entity.pdbx_description
1 polymer ?
#
loop_
_entity_poly.entity_id
_entity_poly.type
_entity_poly.pdbx_seq_one_letter_code
_entity_poly.pdbx_strand_id
1 'polypeptide(L)'
;MPLIPIYYTNGASRSVFIGKAEVRLIHAAPMVMQHAGTEAGMAISALFYLGKEGATPECTAAIKKALRPDDLIKLMTSKIPKWMRIALDC
;
A
#
# COMPACT_ATOMS: atom_id res chain seq x y z
N MET A 1 17.21 11.15 9.29
CA MET A 1 16.21 10.32 9.99
C MET A 1 16.49 8.86 9.61
N PRO A 2 16.59 7.91 10.55
CA PRO A 2 16.73 6.50 10.20
C PRO A 2 15.44 5.98 9.52
N LEU A 3 15.58 5.23 8.44
CA LEU A 3 14.46 4.63 7.70
C LEU A 3 14.21 3.22 8.24
N ILE A 4 12.94 2.93 8.57
CA ILE A 4 12.51 1.60 9.02
C ILE A 4 11.63 0.99 7.92
N PRO A 5 12.09 -0.04 7.20
CA PRO A 5 11.27 -0.73 6.22
C PRO A 5 10.08 -1.45 6.88
N ILE A 6 8.88 -1.26 6.31
CA ILE A 6 7.65 -1.94 6.73
C ILE A 6 7.19 -2.83 5.57
N TYR A 7 6.99 -4.11 5.85
CA TYR A 7 6.47 -5.09 4.89
C TYR A 7 5.17 -5.69 5.40
N TYR A 8 4.14 -5.68 4.56
CA TYR A 8 2.88 -6.37 4.83
C TYR A 8 3.00 -7.85 4.44
N THR A 9 2.60 -8.74 5.35
CA THR A 9 2.69 -10.19 5.16
C THR A 9 1.42 -10.88 5.65
N ASN A 10 1.20 -12.12 5.22
CA ASN A 10 0.13 -12.97 5.75
C ASN A 10 0.51 -13.66 7.09
N GLY A 11 1.75 -13.50 7.57
CA GLY A 11 2.24 -14.06 8.82
C GLY A 11 1.95 -13.18 10.03
N ALA A 12 2.36 -13.63 11.21
CA ALA A 12 2.23 -12.86 12.45
C ALA A 12 3.10 -11.59 12.43
N SER A 13 2.54 -10.49 12.94
CA SER A 13 3.26 -9.23 13.08
C SER A 13 4.46 -9.38 14.02
N ARG A 14 5.63 -8.91 13.56
CA ARG A 14 6.87 -8.92 14.35
C ARG A 14 7.88 -7.91 13.82
N SER A 15 8.73 -7.42 14.70
CA SER A 15 9.96 -6.71 14.32
C SER A 15 11.14 -7.68 14.32
N VAL A 16 12.02 -7.56 13.34
CA VAL A 16 13.26 -8.35 13.25
C VAL A 16 14.41 -7.41 12.93
N PHE A 17 15.58 -7.66 13.51
CA PHE A 17 16.79 -6.94 13.16
C PHE A 17 17.57 -7.69 12.07
N ILE A 18 17.88 -6.98 10.98
CA ILE A 18 18.83 -7.44 9.96
C ILE A 18 20.09 -6.61 10.11
N GLY A 19 21.12 -7.18 10.74
CA GLY A 19 22.29 -6.43 11.18
C GLY A 19 21.90 -5.36 12.21
N LYS A 20 22.10 -4.08 11.86
CA LYS A 20 21.72 -2.93 12.70
C LYS A 20 20.40 -2.27 12.29
N ALA A 21 19.73 -2.79 11.25
CA ALA A 21 18.47 -2.22 10.75
C ALA A 21 17.27 -2.96 11.33
N GLU A 22 16.30 -2.22 11.87
CA GLU A 22 14.99 -2.77 12.23
C GLU A 22 14.15 -2.93 10.96
N VAL A 23 13.54 -4.10 10.80
CA VAL A 23 12.53 -4.38 9.77
C VAL A 23 11.24 -4.80 10.44
N ARG A 24 10.12 -4.17 10.05
CA ARG A 24 8.80 -4.48 10.59
C ARG A 24 8.00 -5.31 9.60
N LEU A 25 7.58 -6.49 10.03
CA LEU A 25 6.63 -7.33 9.33
C LEU A 25 5.26 -7.13 9.98
N ILE A 26 4.29 -6.65 9.22
CA ILE A 26 2.94 -6.37 9.71
C ILE A 26 1.98 -7.35 9.07
N HIS A 27 1.20 -8.05 9.90
CA HIS A 27 0.11 -8.87 9.41
C HIS A 27 -0.91 -7.99 8.70
N ALA A 28 -1.25 -8.34 7.46
CA ALA A 28 -2.25 -7.64 6.68
C ALA A 28 -3.29 -8.61 6.11
N ALA A 29 -4.51 -8.12 5.95
CA ALA A 29 -5.56 -8.89 5.30
C ALA A 29 -5.19 -9.18 3.83
N PRO A 30 -5.61 -10.33 3.26
CA PRO A 30 -5.31 -10.70 1.87
C PRO A 30 -5.65 -9.62 0.83
N MET A 31 -6.64 -8.78 1.13
CA MET A 31 -7.02 -7.63 0.31
C MET A 31 -5.86 -6.66 0.06
N VAL A 32 -4.99 -6.41 1.04
CA VAL A 32 -3.85 -5.49 0.91
C VAL A 32 -2.76 -6.09 0.02
N MET A 33 -2.72 -7.43 -0.07
CA MET A 33 -1.70 -8.19 -0.82
C MET A 33 -2.11 -8.50 -2.26
N GLN A 34 -3.21 -7.92 -2.76
CA GLN A 34 -3.62 -8.05 -4.16
C GLN A 34 -2.51 -7.53 -5.08
N HIS A 35 -2.25 -8.25 -6.18
CA HIS A 35 -1.23 -7.88 -7.17
C HIS A 35 0.18 -7.65 -6.57
N ALA A 36 0.55 -8.41 -5.53
CA ALA A 36 1.87 -8.34 -4.91
C ALA A 36 3.00 -8.42 -5.95
N GLY A 37 4.02 -7.57 -5.79
CA GLY A 37 5.14 -7.46 -6.73
C GLY A 37 4.89 -6.52 -7.93
N THR A 38 3.70 -5.93 -8.05
CA THR A 38 3.38 -4.91 -9.07
C THR A 38 3.18 -3.53 -8.44
N GLU A 39 3.22 -2.47 -9.26
CA GLU A 39 2.95 -1.11 -8.82
C GLU A 39 1.50 -0.96 -8.31
N ALA A 40 0.54 -1.70 -8.91
CA ALA A 40 -0.85 -1.72 -8.44
C ALA A 40 -0.96 -2.25 -7.00
N GLY A 41 -0.28 -3.35 -6.69
CA GLY A 41 -0.26 -3.89 -5.32
C GLY A 41 0.45 -2.97 -4.33
N MET A 42 1.51 -2.30 -4.78
CA MET A 42 2.17 -1.25 -3.99
C MET A 42 1.24 -0.07 -3.70
N ALA A 43 0.45 0.36 -4.68
CA ALA A 43 -0.54 1.43 -4.51
C ALA A 43 -1.64 1.06 -3.50
N ILE A 44 -2.14 -0.18 -3.54
CA ILE A 44 -3.10 -0.69 -2.53
C ILE A 44 -2.48 -0.66 -1.13
N SER A 45 -1.23 -1.11 -1.00
CA SER A 45 -0.50 -1.09 0.27
C SER A 45 -0.25 0.34 0.77
N ALA A 46 0.06 1.28 -0.13
CA ALA A 46 0.26 2.69 0.21
C ALA A 46 -1.05 3.33 0.70
N LEU A 47 -2.17 3.13 0.00
CA LEU A 47 -3.48 3.61 0.46
C LEU A 47 -3.83 3.01 1.82
N PHE A 48 -3.60 1.70 2.01
CA PHE A 48 -3.85 1.04 3.29
C PHE A 48 -3.01 1.63 4.42
N TYR A 49 -1.73 1.93 4.17
CA TYR A 49 -0.84 2.57 5.13
C TYR A 49 -1.28 3.99 5.50
N LEU A 50 -1.67 4.80 4.50
CA LEU A 50 -2.16 6.16 4.73
C LEU A 50 -3.48 6.18 5.51
N GLY A 51 -4.31 5.16 5.32
CA GLY A 51 -5.64 5.09 5.92
C GLY A 51 -6.58 6.16 5.36
N LYS A 52 -7.80 6.21 5.91
CA LYS A 52 -8.86 7.09 5.42
C LYS A 52 -8.54 8.58 5.59
N GLU A 53 -7.85 8.93 6.69
CA GLU A 53 -7.53 10.32 7.03
C GLU A 53 -6.25 10.81 6.32
N GLY A 54 -5.30 9.91 6.04
CA GLY A 54 -4.05 10.26 5.37
C GLY A 54 -4.11 10.20 3.84
N ALA A 55 -5.17 9.63 3.25
CA ALA A 55 -5.35 9.57 1.81
C ALA A 55 -5.85 10.92 1.24
N THR A 56 -5.03 11.96 1.36
CA THR A 56 -5.36 13.29 0.81
C THR A 56 -5.32 13.29 -0.72
N PRO A 57 -6.01 14.24 -1.39
CA PRO A 57 -5.99 14.34 -2.85
C PRO A 57 -4.58 14.45 -3.45
N GLU A 58 -3.65 15.10 -2.75
CA GLU A 58 -2.26 15.24 -3.19
C GLU A 58 -1.53 13.88 -3.15
N CYS A 59 -1.75 13.10 -2.08
CA CYS A 59 -1.19 11.76 -1.96
C CYS A 59 -1.77 10.81 -3.01
N THR A 60 -3.08 10.86 -3.26
CA THR A 60 -3.72 9.98 -4.24
C THR A 60 -3.32 10.36 -5.67
N ALA A 61 -3.19 11.66 -5.97
CA ALA A 61 -2.66 12.13 -7.25
C ALA A 61 -1.20 11.69 -7.47
N ALA A 62 -0.36 11.76 -6.43
CA ALA A 62 1.02 11.27 -6.51
C ALA A 62 1.08 9.75 -6.77
N ILE A 63 0.22 8.96 -6.12
CA ILE A 63 0.10 7.51 -6.36
C ILE A 63 -0.32 7.25 -7.82
N LYS A 64 -1.38 7.92 -8.31
CA LYS A 64 -1.85 7.77 -9.70
C LYS A 64 -0.75 8.11 -10.72
N LYS A 65 0.02 9.18 -10.48
CA LYS A 65 1.11 9.62 -11.36
C LYS A 65 2.29 8.64 -11.41
N ALA A 66 2.53 7.90 -10.33
CA ALA A 66 3.61 6.92 -10.25
C ALA A 66 3.27 5.58 -10.93
N LEU A 67 1.99 5.34 -11.25
CA LEU A 67 1.52 4.09 -11.85
C LEU A 67 1.61 4.12 -13.37
N ARG A 68 2.04 3.00 -13.95
CA ARG A 68 1.83 2.74 -15.39
C ARG A 68 0.34 2.60 -15.70
N PRO A 69 -0.12 2.93 -16.93
CA PRO A 69 -1.53 2.86 -17.30
C PRO A 69 -2.19 1.50 -17.01
N ASP A 70 -1.49 0.40 -17.33
CA ASP A 70 -2.00 -0.95 -17.09
C ASP A 70 -2.17 -1.27 -15.60
N ASP A 71 -1.27 -0.78 -14.75
CA ASP A 71 -1.34 -0.98 -13.31
C ASP A 71 -2.37 -0.06 -12.65
N LEU A 72 -2.61 1.13 -13.24
CA LEU A 72 -3.74 1.97 -12.84
C LEU A 72 -5.08 1.28 -13.13
N ILE A 73 -5.24 0.64 -14.29
CA ILE A 73 -6.45 -0.13 -14.61
C ILE A 73 -6.61 -1.31 -13.63
N LYS A 74 -5.54 -2.03 -13.30
CA LYS A 74 -5.57 -3.09 -12.28
C LYS A 74 -5.99 -2.56 -10.91
N LEU A 75 -5.44 -1.41 -10.49
CA LEU A 75 -5.83 -0.77 -9.24
C LEU A 75 -7.33 -0.41 -9.24
N MET A 76 -7.82 0.20 -10.33
CA MET A 76 -9.21 0.60 -10.50
C MET A 76 -10.18 -0.57 -10.68
N THR A 77 -9.70 -1.80 -10.89
CA THR A 77 -10.52 -3.03 -10.97
C THR A 77 -10.35 -3.93 -9.75
N SER A 78 -9.42 -3.61 -8.85
CA SER A 78 -9.14 -4.36 -7.63
C SER A 78 -10.31 -4.33 -6.64
N LYS A 79 -10.37 -5.37 -5.79
CA LYS A 79 -11.35 -5.46 -4.70
C LYS A 79 -10.87 -4.62 -3.52
N ILE A 80 -11.13 -3.32 -3.57
CA ILE A 80 -10.78 -2.35 -2.53
C ILE A 80 -12.02 -1.79 -1.83
N PRO A 81 -11.93 -1.39 -0.55
CA PRO A 81 -13.05 -0.84 0.19
C PRO A 81 -13.50 0.50 -0.39
N LYS A 82 -14.78 0.83 -0.16
CA LYS A 82 -15.43 2.02 -0.73
C LYS A 82 -14.63 3.31 -0.50
N TRP A 83 -14.02 3.48 0.67
CA TRP A 83 -13.26 4.69 0.98
C TRP A 83 -11.99 4.85 0.12
N MET A 84 -11.29 3.75 -0.20
CA MET A 84 -10.12 3.81 -1.10
C MET A 84 -10.55 4.18 -2.50
N ARG A 85 -11.69 3.65 -2.97
CA ARG A 85 -12.25 3.98 -4.27
C ARG A 85 -12.63 5.46 -4.35
N ILE A 86 -13.32 5.98 -3.33
CA ILE A 86 -13.61 7.43 -3.24
C ILE A 86 -12.32 8.26 -3.28
N ALA A 87 -11.28 7.87 -2.53
CA ALA A 87 -10.00 8.59 -2.54
C ALA A 87 -9.30 8.56 -3.91
N LEU A 88 -9.53 7.52 -4.71
CA LEU A 88 -9.02 7.39 -6.07
C LEU A 88 -9.92 8.06 -7.13
N ASP A 89 -11.17 8.39 -6.80
CA ASP A 89 -12.09 9.09 -7.70
C ASP A 89 -11.99 10.63 -7.55
N CYS A 90 -11.44 11.11 -6.43
CA CYS A 90 -11.05 12.51 -6.22
C CYS A 90 -9.78 12.88 -7.01
#